data_AF-A0A954W2Z9-F1
#
_entry.id   AF-A0A954W2Z9-F1
#
_cell.length_a   1.000
_cell.length_b   1.000
_cell.length_c   1.000
_cell.angle_alpha   90.00
_cell.angle_beta   90.00
_cell.angle_gamma   90.00
#
_symmetry.space_group_name_H-M   'P 1'
#
loop_
_entity.id
_entity.type
_entity.pdbx_description
1 polymer ?
#
loop_
_entity_poly.entity_id
_entity_poly.type
_entity_poly.pdbx_seq_one_letter_code
_entity_poly.pdbx_strand_id
1 'polypeptide(L)'
;MFDALLDDFEDDATRTAGDDDLDNLVSDDLDVDDDFDFGDDEASGARAKRSADDDEDGLSSIDDNESWSDDPVRMYLTQMGEIPLLTRKEEVTLARQIEGSRRRFRTKLMECDYVIQAAYKTLRRVHDGDLPFDRTIQVSVSDRLEKDQIMGRFPHNLRTLEILLKRNRHDYLFAVNRQNPMPARLAAWQRLSRRRRRAVRLIEELGLRTQR
;
A
#
# COMPACT_ATOMS: atom_id res chain seq x y z
N MET A 1 -57.74 35.49 10.14
CA MET A 1 -57.17 34.73 11.27
C MET A 1 -56.51 33.45 10.74
N PHE A 2 -55.60 33.61 9.78
CA PHE A 2 -54.81 32.55 9.13
C PHE A 2 -53.51 33.22 8.62
N ASP A 3 -52.86 33.96 9.52
CA ASP A 3 -51.68 34.81 9.23
C ASP A 3 -50.68 34.75 10.41
N ALA A 4 -50.61 33.58 11.07
CA ALA A 4 -49.75 33.35 12.24
C ALA A 4 -49.05 31.98 12.17
N LEU A 5 -48.96 31.38 10.97
CA LEU A 5 -48.39 30.06 10.75
C LEU A 5 -47.42 30.01 9.56
N LEU A 6 -47.13 31.17 8.96
CA LEU A 6 -46.15 31.36 7.89
C LEU A 6 -44.91 32.15 8.33
N ASP A 7 -44.86 32.58 9.60
CA ASP A 7 -43.79 33.43 10.15
C ASP A 7 -42.74 32.63 10.97
N ASP A 8 -42.94 31.31 11.13
CA ASP A 8 -42.05 30.43 11.92
C ASP A 8 -41.04 29.65 11.05
N PHE A 9 -40.99 29.91 9.73
CA PHE A 9 -40.13 29.18 8.79
C PHE A 9 -39.06 30.04 8.09
N GLU A 10 -38.95 31.35 8.40
CA GLU A 10 -37.96 32.24 7.75
C GLU A 10 -36.75 32.62 8.62
N ASP A 11 -36.61 32.12 9.85
CA ASP A 11 -35.60 32.66 10.79
C ASP A 11 -34.42 31.73 11.17
N ASP A 12 -34.03 30.78 10.31
CA ASP A 12 -32.76 30.04 10.49
C ASP A 12 -31.78 30.20 9.30
N ALA A 13 -31.97 31.26 8.51
CA ALA A 13 -31.11 31.60 7.37
C ALA A 13 -29.87 32.46 7.73
N THR A 14 -29.63 32.80 9.00
CA THR A 14 -28.45 33.60 9.38
C THR A 14 -27.87 33.22 10.74
N ARG A 15 -27.15 32.09 10.80
CA ARG A 15 -26.08 31.89 11.77
C ARG A 15 -24.80 31.46 11.07
N THR A 16 -24.03 32.45 10.65
CA THR A 16 -22.59 32.34 10.50
C THR A 16 -21.98 32.01 11.86
N ALA A 17 -21.78 30.72 12.12
CA ALA A 17 -21.01 30.22 13.25
C ALA A 17 -20.03 29.18 12.72
N GLY A 18 -18.74 29.54 12.73
CA GLY A 18 -17.60 28.63 12.71
C GLY A 18 -17.43 27.75 11.49
N ASP A 19 -16.64 28.21 10.52
CA ASP A 19 -15.96 27.38 9.52
C ASP A 19 -14.87 26.47 10.14
N ASP A 20 -14.86 26.34 11.48
CA ASP A 20 -13.83 25.67 12.29
C ASP A 20 -14.17 24.21 12.63
N ASP A 21 -15.43 23.76 12.44
CA ASP A 21 -15.86 22.40 12.83
C ASP A 21 -15.72 21.34 11.70
N LEU A 22 -15.35 21.75 10.48
CA LEU A 22 -14.99 20.82 9.40
C LEU A 22 -13.51 20.40 9.43
N ASP A 23 -12.67 21.09 10.20
CA ASP A 23 -11.26 20.73 10.40
C ASP A 23 -11.07 19.61 11.44
N ASN A 24 -12.02 19.41 12.35
CA ASN A 24 -11.95 18.35 13.38
C ASN A 24 -12.37 16.94 12.90
N LEU A 25 -12.84 16.80 11.66
CA LEU A 25 -13.14 15.49 11.05
C LEU A 25 -12.03 15.01 10.10
N VAL A 26 -10.95 15.77 9.94
CA VAL A 26 -9.79 15.44 9.10
C VAL A 26 -8.53 15.23 9.94
N SER A 27 -8.58 15.49 11.25
CA SER A 27 -7.49 15.26 12.20
C SER A 27 -7.38 13.80 12.68
N ASP A 28 -8.40 12.97 12.49
CA ASP A 28 -8.45 11.60 13.04
C ASP A 28 -8.17 10.47 12.03
N ASP A 29 -7.61 10.79 10.86
CA ASP A 29 -7.19 9.82 9.83
C ASP A 29 -5.71 10.03 9.40
N LEU A 30 -4.93 10.66 10.29
CA LEU A 30 -3.47 10.67 10.24
C LEU A 30 -2.87 9.52 11.05
N ASP A 31 -3.49 8.34 11.02
CA ASP A 31 -2.73 7.09 11.14
C ASP A 31 -2.02 6.83 9.80
N VAL A 32 -1.10 7.74 9.47
CA VAL A 32 0.10 7.31 8.77
C VAL A 32 0.80 6.45 9.82
N ASP A 33 0.56 5.13 9.76
CA ASP A 33 1.52 4.15 10.25
C ASP A 33 2.82 4.41 9.48
N ASP A 34 3.56 5.43 9.94
CA ASP A 34 4.97 5.68 9.64
C ASP A 34 5.80 4.79 10.54
N ASP A 35 5.36 3.53 10.68
CA ASP A 35 6.12 2.44 11.27
C ASP A 35 7.18 2.03 10.23
N PHE A 36 8.09 2.96 9.95
CA PHE A 36 9.43 2.69 9.49
C PHE A 36 10.22 2.09 10.65
N ASP A 37 9.81 0.89 11.08
CA ASP A 37 10.68 0.01 11.85
C ASP A 37 11.67 -0.61 10.86
N PHE A 38 12.73 0.14 10.52
CA PHE A 38 14.00 -0.52 10.31
C PHE A 38 14.41 -0.98 11.71
N GLY A 39 13.99 -2.20 12.07
CA GLY A 39 14.52 -2.89 13.23
C GLY A 39 16.03 -2.83 13.14
N ASP A 40 16.60 -1.99 13.99
CA ASP A 40 18.02 -1.84 14.22
C ASP A 40 18.44 -3.11 14.96
N ASP A 41 18.63 -4.20 14.23
CA ASP A 41 19.37 -5.37 14.72
C ASP A 41 20.86 -5.00 14.77
N GLU A 42 21.19 -3.99 15.59
CA GLU A 42 22.49 -3.90 16.21
C GLU A 42 22.65 -5.15 17.07
N ALA A 43 23.49 -6.06 16.57
CA ALA A 43 24.09 -7.14 17.32
C ALA A 43 24.86 -6.58 18.53
N SER A 44 24.14 -6.27 19.60
CA SER A 44 24.68 -5.90 20.90
C SER A 44 24.84 -7.17 21.74
N GLY A 45 26.10 -7.57 21.91
CA GLY A 45 26.51 -8.77 22.63
C GLY A 45 26.02 -8.80 24.07
N ALA A 46 25.20 -9.80 24.38
CA ALA A 46 24.89 -10.20 25.73
C ALA A 46 26.14 -10.83 26.40
N ARG A 47 26.96 -9.99 27.03
CA ARG A 47 28.01 -10.39 27.96
C ARG A 47 27.38 -10.94 29.25
N ALA A 48 27.03 -12.22 29.25
CA ALA A 48 26.74 -12.96 30.47
C ALA A 48 28.05 -13.21 31.24
N LYS A 49 28.15 -12.65 32.45
CA LYS A 49 29.19 -13.00 33.43
C LYS A 49 29.14 -14.51 33.70
N ARG A 50 30.16 -15.25 33.27
CA ARG A 50 30.47 -16.59 33.79
C ARG A 50 31.54 -16.44 34.88
N SER A 51 31.19 -16.87 36.07
CA SER A 51 32.13 -17.21 37.14
C SER A 51 32.97 -18.42 36.72
N ALA A 52 34.25 -18.38 37.07
CA ALA A 52 35.24 -19.42 36.85
C ALA A 52 35.13 -20.57 37.88
N ASP A 53 35.86 -21.65 37.56
CA ASP A 53 36.09 -22.92 38.26
C ASP A 53 34.93 -23.95 38.13
N ASP A 54 35.15 -25.21 37.73
CA ASP A 54 36.36 -25.99 37.45
C ASP A 54 35.94 -27.25 36.64
N ASP A 55 36.95 -28.03 36.25
CA ASP A 55 36.90 -29.45 35.85
C ASP A 55 36.92 -29.78 34.34
N GLU A 56 38.13 -30.17 33.95
CA GLU A 56 38.55 -30.91 32.77
C GLU A 56 37.66 -32.12 32.47
N ASP A 57 37.19 -32.25 31.24
CA ASP A 57 37.19 -33.56 30.60
C ASP A 57 37.24 -33.44 29.07
N GLY A 58 38.14 -34.23 28.50
CA GLY A 58 38.62 -34.10 27.14
C GLY A 58 37.56 -34.33 26.07
N LEU A 59 37.44 -33.35 25.17
CA LEU A 59 37.14 -33.61 23.76
C LEU A 59 38.18 -32.90 22.91
N SER A 60 39.31 -33.56 22.80
CA SER A 60 40.30 -33.44 21.74
C SER A 60 39.64 -33.54 20.37
N SER A 61 39.29 -32.40 19.75
CA SER A 61 39.03 -32.30 18.31
C SER A 61 39.22 -30.86 17.80
N ILE A 62 40.29 -30.19 18.24
CA ILE A 62 40.78 -28.95 17.61
C ILE A 62 41.99 -29.34 16.75
N ASP A 63 41.79 -30.21 15.76
CA ASP A 63 42.85 -30.53 14.79
C ASP A 63 42.33 -30.93 13.40
N ASP A 64 41.16 -30.42 12.99
CA ASP A 64 40.63 -30.59 11.62
C ASP A 64 40.49 -29.25 10.88
N ASN A 65 41.29 -28.25 11.26
CA ASN A 65 41.19 -26.88 10.71
C ASN A 65 42.12 -26.61 9.51
N GLU A 66 42.80 -27.62 8.96
CA GLU A 66 43.86 -27.43 7.96
C GLU A 66 43.67 -28.17 6.61
N SER A 67 42.48 -28.69 6.31
CA SER A 67 42.13 -29.13 4.93
C SER A 67 40.74 -28.67 4.44
N TRP A 68 40.18 -27.64 5.08
CA TRP A 68 38.74 -27.32 5.01
C TRP A 68 38.24 -26.49 3.82
N SER A 69 39.07 -26.14 2.84
CA SER A 69 38.68 -25.22 1.76
C SER A 69 38.95 -25.80 0.36
N ASP A 70 38.00 -26.55 -0.20
CA ASP A 70 37.80 -26.56 -1.67
C ASP A 70 36.54 -27.28 -2.15
N ASP A 71 35.75 -27.91 -1.26
CA ASP A 71 34.45 -28.47 -1.68
C ASP A 71 33.32 -27.44 -1.49
N PRO A 72 32.83 -26.80 -2.57
CA PRO A 72 31.74 -25.84 -2.51
C PRO A 72 30.43 -26.49 -2.06
N VAL A 73 30.26 -27.79 -2.25
CA VAL A 73 29.06 -28.53 -1.81
C VAL A 73 29.07 -28.65 -0.29
N ARG A 74 30.20 -29.05 0.30
CA ARG A 74 30.35 -29.13 1.76
C ARG A 74 30.17 -27.76 2.41
N MET A 75 30.75 -26.72 1.82
CA MET A 75 30.55 -25.33 2.25
C MET A 75 29.07 -24.93 2.26
N TYR A 76 28.34 -25.21 1.17
CA TYR A 76 26.92 -24.87 1.06
C TYR A 76 26.05 -25.64 2.07
N LEU A 77 26.29 -26.94 2.26
CA LEU A 77 25.52 -27.75 3.20
C LEU A 77 25.75 -27.34 4.65
N THR A 78 26.98 -26.99 5.03
CA THR A 78 27.25 -26.44 6.36
C THR A 78 26.53 -25.11 6.56
N GLN A 79 26.56 -24.20 5.58
CA GLN A 79 25.83 -22.91 5.63
C GLN A 79 24.31 -23.09 5.68
N MET A 80 23.74 -24.04 4.93
CA MET A 80 22.31 -24.35 5.01
C MET A 80 21.92 -24.95 6.37
N GLY A 81 22.78 -25.79 6.95
CA GLY A 81 22.55 -26.46 8.23
C GLY A 81 22.58 -25.52 9.44
N GLU A 82 23.20 -24.34 9.31
CA GLU A 82 23.20 -23.28 10.32
C GLU A 82 21.83 -22.59 10.44
N ILE A 83 20.98 -22.64 9.40
CA ILE A 83 19.66 -21.99 9.41
C ILE A 83 18.62 -22.93 10.03
N PRO A 84 17.98 -22.56 11.15
CA PRO A 84 16.98 -23.41 11.79
C PRO A 84 15.72 -23.56 10.93
N LEU A 85 15.07 -24.72 11.05
CA LEU A 85 13.78 -24.97 10.39
C LEU A 85 12.69 -24.09 10.99
N LEU A 86 11.82 -23.57 10.13
CA LEU A 86 10.65 -22.79 10.55
C LEU A 86 9.63 -23.67 11.25
N THR A 87 9.05 -23.15 12.32
CA THR A 87 7.85 -23.69 12.95
C THR A 87 6.61 -23.30 12.14
N ARG A 88 5.52 -24.07 12.26
CA ARG A 88 4.22 -23.75 11.64
C ARG A 88 3.74 -22.32 11.93
N LYS A 89 4.04 -21.79 13.13
CA LYS A 89 3.67 -20.42 13.50
C LYS A 89 4.49 -19.39 12.73
N GLU A 90 5.80 -19.60 12.62
CA GLU A 90 6.71 -18.73 11.87
C GLU A 90 6.42 -18.76 10.36
N GLU A 91 6.07 -19.91 9.81
CA GLU A 91 5.61 -20.01 8.42
C GLU A 91 4.40 -19.10 8.16
N VAL A 92 3.42 -19.11 9.08
CA VAL A 92 2.21 -18.30 8.95
C VAL A 92 2.51 -16.82 9.13
N THR A 93 3.38 -16.43 10.08
CA THR A 93 3.74 -15.02 10.28
C THR A 93 4.51 -14.47 9.09
N LEU A 94 5.51 -15.21 8.58
CA LEU A 94 6.26 -14.83 7.39
C LEU A 94 5.36 -14.74 6.16
N ALA A 95 4.45 -15.69 5.96
CA ALA A 95 3.48 -15.63 4.86
C ALA A 95 2.61 -14.37 4.93
N ARG A 96 2.13 -14.00 6.13
CA ARG A 96 1.37 -12.76 6.35
C ARG A 96 2.22 -11.51 6.11
N GLN A 97 3.47 -11.50 6.52
CA GLN A 97 4.40 -10.39 6.29
C GLN A 97 4.70 -10.18 4.80
N ILE A 98 4.91 -11.28 4.07
CA ILE A 98 5.10 -11.25 2.60
C ILE A 98 3.82 -10.73 1.92
N GLU A 99 2.65 -11.18 2.34
CA GLU A 99 1.39 -10.71 1.76
C GLU A 99 1.12 -9.23 2.08
N GLY A 100 1.42 -8.79 3.31
CA GLY A 100 1.33 -7.39 3.72
C GLY A 100 2.28 -6.49 2.93
N SER A 101 3.55 -6.88 2.81
CA SER A 101 4.55 -6.14 2.02
C SER A 101 4.19 -6.08 0.53
N ARG A 102 3.70 -7.18 -0.06
CA ARG A 102 3.20 -7.19 -1.45
C ARG A 102 2.03 -6.26 -1.64
N ARG A 103 1.04 -6.26 -0.73
CA ARG A 103 -0.10 -5.34 -0.78
C ARG A 103 0.35 -3.89 -0.70
N ARG A 104 1.22 -3.54 0.26
CA ARG A 104 1.78 -2.18 0.40
C ARG A 104 2.56 -1.74 -0.84
N PHE A 105 3.47 -2.58 -1.33
CA PHE A 105 4.22 -2.31 -2.55
C PHE A 105 3.30 -2.04 -3.74
N ARG A 106 2.26 -2.89 -3.91
CA ARG A 106 1.28 -2.71 -4.98
C ARG A 106 0.55 -1.38 -4.86
N THR A 107 0.03 -1.04 -3.69
CA THR A 107 -0.69 0.23 -3.49
C THR A 107 0.22 1.42 -3.79
N LYS A 108 1.46 1.42 -3.30
CA LYS A 108 2.43 2.49 -3.58
C LYS A 108 2.81 2.59 -5.06
N LEU A 109 3.00 1.46 -5.73
CA LEU A 109 3.26 1.44 -7.18
C LEU A 109 2.07 2.01 -7.96
N MET A 110 0.85 1.67 -7.56
CA MET A 110 -0.37 2.17 -8.19
C MET A 110 -0.62 3.66 -7.89
N GLU A 111 -0.04 4.24 -6.84
CA GLU A 111 -0.09 5.69 -6.59
C GLU A 111 0.76 6.49 -7.60
N CYS A 112 1.69 5.85 -8.33
CA CYS A 112 2.48 6.50 -9.38
C CYS A 112 1.60 6.89 -10.57
N ASP A 113 1.69 8.15 -11.00
CA ASP A 113 0.82 8.71 -12.05
C ASP A 113 0.88 7.92 -13.37
N TYR A 114 2.10 7.55 -13.79
CA TYR A 114 2.32 6.75 -15.00
C TYR A 114 1.64 5.38 -14.93
N VAL A 115 1.63 4.76 -13.75
CA VAL A 115 1.02 3.44 -13.54
C VAL A 115 -0.51 3.56 -13.59
N ILE A 116 -1.10 4.59 -12.96
CA ILE A 116 -2.54 4.87 -13.04
C ILE A 116 -2.95 5.08 -14.50
N GLN A 117 -2.19 5.87 -15.27
CA GLN A 117 -2.48 6.10 -16.68
C GLN A 117 -2.41 4.81 -17.51
N ALA A 118 -1.41 3.96 -17.28
CA ALA A 118 -1.27 2.67 -17.96
C ALA A 118 -2.42 1.71 -17.59
N ALA A 119 -2.78 1.65 -16.31
CA ALA A 119 -3.92 0.87 -15.82
C ALA A 119 -5.23 1.34 -16.44
N TYR A 120 -5.50 2.65 -16.45
CA TYR A 120 -6.68 3.24 -17.09
C TYR A 120 -6.77 2.88 -18.58
N LYS A 121 -5.66 3.02 -19.34
CA LYS A 121 -5.62 2.65 -20.76
C LYS A 121 -5.94 1.17 -20.98
N THR A 122 -5.41 0.31 -20.11
CA THR A 122 -5.63 -1.13 -20.18
C THR A 122 -7.08 -1.47 -19.87
N LEU A 123 -7.66 -0.90 -18.80
CA LEU A 123 -9.06 -1.09 -18.43
C LEU A 123 -10.02 -0.56 -19.49
N ARG A 124 -9.70 0.57 -20.11
CA ARG A 124 -10.48 1.12 -21.23
C ARG A 124 -10.49 0.17 -22.42
N ARG A 125 -9.35 -0.40 -22.80
CA ARG A 125 -9.26 -1.41 -23.87
C ARG A 125 -10.06 -2.67 -23.56
N VAL A 126 -10.13 -3.09 -22.29
CA VAL A 126 -10.99 -4.22 -21.89
C VAL A 126 -12.47 -3.86 -22.05
N HIS A 127 -12.87 -2.67 -21.61
CA HIS A 127 -14.24 -2.18 -21.76
C HIS A 127 -14.66 -2.03 -23.23
N ASP A 128 -13.75 -1.55 -24.08
CA ASP A 128 -13.98 -1.36 -25.52
C ASP A 128 -13.95 -2.69 -26.30
N GLY A 129 -13.59 -3.80 -25.64
CA GLY A 129 -13.57 -5.15 -26.23
C GLY A 129 -12.27 -5.56 -26.93
N ASP A 130 -11.24 -4.70 -26.90
CA ASP A 130 -9.92 -4.97 -27.51
C ASP A 130 -9.11 -6.03 -26.75
N LEU A 131 -9.35 -6.16 -25.44
CA LEU A 131 -8.64 -7.08 -24.56
C LEU A 131 -9.62 -8.04 -23.86
N PRO A 132 -9.31 -9.36 -23.80
CA PRO A 132 -10.16 -10.31 -23.11
C PRO A 132 -10.28 -9.99 -21.61
N PHE A 133 -11.53 -9.84 -21.13
CA PHE A 133 -11.84 -9.57 -19.73
C PHE A 133 -11.16 -10.56 -18.76
N ASP A 134 -11.34 -11.86 -19.00
CA ASP A 134 -10.89 -12.93 -18.09
C ASP A 134 -9.35 -13.03 -17.99
N ARG A 135 -8.63 -12.44 -18.95
CA ARG A 135 -7.16 -12.38 -18.93
C ARG A 135 -6.64 -11.22 -18.11
N THR A 136 -7.35 -10.10 -18.11
CA THR A 136 -6.87 -8.83 -17.56
C THR A 136 -7.42 -8.55 -16.16
N ILE A 137 -8.55 -9.15 -15.80
CA ILE A 137 -9.23 -8.91 -14.52
C ILE A 137 -9.20 -10.21 -13.72
N GLN A 138 -8.87 -10.08 -12.44
CA GLN A 138 -8.88 -11.17 -11.50
C GLN A 138 -10.32 -11.41 -11.03
N VAL A 139 -11.02 -12.27 -11.76
CA VAL A 139 -12.33 -12.80 -11.34
C VAL A 139 -12.18 -14.30 -11.14
N SER A 140 -12.86 -14.84 -10.13
CA SER A 140 -12.94 -16.29 -9.99
C SER A 140 -13.77 -16.85 -11.16
N VAL A 141 -13.21 -17.77 -11.95
CA VAL A 141 -13.85 -18.28 -13.19
C VAL A 141 -15.24 -18.87 -12.94
N SER A 142 -15.51 -19.29 -11.70
CA SER A 142 -16.77 -19.89 -11.26
C SER A 142 -17.87 -18.86 -10.94
N ASP A 143 -17.55 -17.59 -10.73
CA ASP A 143 -18.50 -16.58 -10.28
C ASP A 143 -18.92 -15.63 -11.42
N ARG A 144 -20.07 -15.93 -12.03
CA ARG A 144 -20.68 -15.07 -13.06
C ARG A 144 -21.22 -13.76 -12.46
N LEU A 145 -21.58 -13.76 -11.18
CA LEU A 145 -22.19 -12.62 -10.50
C LEU A 145 -21.14 -11.52 -10.24
N GLU A 146 -19.92 -11.92 -9.89
CA GLU A 146 -18.75 -11.02 -9.80
C GLU A 146 -18.46 -10.34 -11.14
N LYS A 147 -18.48 -11.10 -12.24
CA LYS A 147 -18.20 -10.57 -13.58
C LYS A 147 -19.22 -9.50 -13.98
N ASP A 148 -20.50 -9.78 -13.82
CA ASP A 148 -21.57 -8.83 -14.18
C ASP A 148 -21.53 -7.57 -13.30
N GLN A 149 -21.22 -7.73 -12.01
CA GLN A 149 -21.08 -6.59 -11.10
C GLN A 149 -19.91 -5.67 -11.49
N ILE A 150 -18.74 -6.25 -11.82
CA ILE A 150 -17.59 -5.48 -12.25
C ILE A 150 -17.90 -4.78 -13.59
N MET A 151 -18.50 -5.49 -14.55
CA MET A 151 -18.95 -4.93 -15.83
C MET A 151 -19.92 -3.75 -15.64
N GLY A 152 -20.82 -3.81 -14.66
CA GLY A 152 -21.70 -2.69 -14.30
C GLY A 152 -20.97 -1.47 -13.74
N ARG A 153 -19.83 -1.66 -13.07
CA ARG A 153 -19.01 -0.58 -12.48
C ARG A 153 -18.09 0.12 -13.49
N PHE A 154 -17.67 -0.60 -14.54
CA PHE A 154 -16.77 -0.07 -15.58
C PHE A 154 -17.13 1.33 -16.11
N PRO A 155 -18.35 1.59 -16.62
CA PRO A 155 -18.65 2.88 -17.24
C PRO A 155 -18.59 4.05 -16.25
N HIS A 156 -18.97 3.84 -14.99
CA HIS A 156 -18.91 4.86 -13.94
C HIS A 156 -17.47 5.11 -13.47
N ASN A 157 -16.71 4.04 -13.21
CA ASN A 157 -15.35 4.16 -12.70
C ASN A 157 -14.40 4.72 -13.78
N LEU A 158 -14.54 4.31 -15.05
CA LEU A 158 -13.74 4.84 -16.16
C LEU A 158 -14.01 6.33 -16.40
N ARG A 159 -15.27 6.76 -16.37
CA ARG A 159 -15.63 8.19 -16.49
C ARG A 159 -15.00 9.01 -15.36
N THR A 160 -15.07 8.51 -14.14
CA THR A 160 -14.49 9.18 -12.97
C THR A 160 -12.96 9.23 -13.06
N LEU A 161 -12.31 8.13 -13.43
CA LEU A 161 -10.87 8.04 -13.61
C LEU A 161 -10.37 9.01 -14.68
N GLU A 162 -11.10 9.15 -15.80
CA GLU A 162 -10.73 10.11 -16.85
C GLU A 162 -10.72 11.56 -16.32
N ILE A 163 -11.74 11.94 -15.55
CA ILE A 163 -11.81 13.27 -14.94
C ILE A 163 -10.68 13.47 -13.93
N LEU A 164 -10.42 12.47 -13.08
CA LEU A 164 -9.35 12.53 -12.08
C LEU A 164 -7.97 12.67 -12.73
N LEU A 165 -7.68 11.90 -13.79
CA LEU A 165 -6.41 11.97 -14.52
C LEU A 165 -6.19 13.35 -15.18
N LYS A 166 -7.23 13.92 -15.80
CA LYS A 166 -7.14 15.29 -16.36
C LYS A 166 -6.83 16.33 -15.28
N ARG A 167 -7.51 16.24 -14.13
CA ARG A 167 -7.27 17.15 -13.00
C ARG A 167 -5.92 16.93 -12.32
N ASN A 168 -5.44 15.69 -12.23
CA ASN A 168 -4.11 15.36 -11.71
C ASN A 168 -3.02 16.04 -12.52
N ARG A 169 -3.13 16.02 -13.86
CA ARG A 169 -2.20 16.74 -14.75
C ARG A 169 -2.19 18.24 -14.46
N HIS A 170 -3.37 18.86 -14.28
CA HIS A 170 -3.48 20.28 -13.99
C HIS A 170 -2.81 20.66 -12.65
N ASP A 171 -3.15 19.98 -11.54
CA ASP A 171 -2.53 20.30 -10.25
C ASP A 171 -1.04 19.97 -10.20
N TYR A 172 -0.58 18.94 -10.92
CA TYR A 172 0.85 18.66 -11.04
C TYR A 172 1.59 19.83 -11.70
N LEU A 173 1.08 20.32 -12.84
CA LEU A 173 1.67 21.48 -13.52
C LEU A 173 1.63 22.74 -12.64
N PHE A 174 0.52 22.95 -11.92
CA PHE A 174 0.39 24.06 -10.98
C PHE A 174 1.38 23.96 -9.81
N ALA A 175 1.59 22.77 -9.25
CA ALA A 175 2.46 22.54 -8.10
C ALA A 175 3.95 22.62 -8.45
N VAL A 176 4.32 22.22 -9.68
CA VAL A 176 5.69 22.30 -10.19
C VAL A 176 6.07 23.73 -10.59
N ASN A 177 5.10 24.54 -11.03
CA ASN A 177 5.36 25.93 -11.39
C ASN A 177 5.81 26.75 -10.16
N ARG A 178 7.05 27.24 -10.20
CA ARG A 178 7.67 28.05 -9.13
C ARG A 178 7.11 29.47 -9.03
N GLN A 179 6.36 29.92 -10.04
CA GLN A 179 5.69 31.23 -10.03
C GLN A 179 4.51 31.27 -9.05
N ASN A 180 3.94 30.12 -8.71
CA ASN A 180 2.80 30.04 -7.80
C ASN A 180 3.27 30.17 -6.34
N PRO A 181 2.46 30.77 -5.45
CA PRO A 181 2.81 30.91 -4.05
C PRO A 181 2.98 29.53 -3.39
N MET A 182 3.98 29.40 -2.52
CA MET A 182 4.30 28.18 -1.77
C MET A 182 3.07 27.50 -1.12
N PRO A 183 2.19 28.20 -0.37
CA PRO A 183 1.02 27.55 0.24
C PRO A 183 0.06 26.95 -0.80
N ALA A 184 -0.15 27.62 -1.94
CA ALA A 184 -1.01 27.10 -2.99
C ALA A 184 -0.40 25.87 -3.69
N ARG A 185 0.94 25.83 -3.83
CA ARG A 185 1.65 24.66 -4.38
C ARG A 185 1.55 23.45 -3.44
N LEU A 186 1.70 23.66 -2.14
CA LEU A 186 1.56 22.59 -1.15
C LEU A 186 0.11 22.05 -1.12
N ALA A 187 -0.89 22.92 -1.16
CA ALA A 187 -2.29 22.52 -1.28
C ALA A 187 -2.55 21.72 -2.57
N ALA A 188 -1.93 22.10 -3.69
CA ALA A 188 -2.03 21.36 -4.95
C ALA A 188 -1.40 19.95 -4.85
N TRP A 189 -0.25 19.80 -4.18
CA TRP A 189 0.35 18.50 -3.90
C TRP A 189 -0.56 17.61 -3.04
N GLN A 190 -1.13 18.16 -1.97
CA GLN A 190 -2.07 17.40 -1.12
C GLN A 190 -3.31 16.95 -1.89
N ARG A 191 -3.91 17.83 -2.70
CA ARG A 191 -5.04 17.47 -3.58
C ARG A 191 -4.65 16.38 -4.59
N LEU A 192 -3.46 16.47 -5.17
CA LEU A 192 -2.93 15.48 -6.09
C LEU A 192 -2.78 14.10 -5.42
N SER A 193 -2.18 14.05 -4.23
CA SER A 193 -2.02 12.81 -3.46
C SER A 193 -3.36 12.19 -3.07
N ARG A 194 -4.32 12.99 -2.58
CA ARG A 194 -5.68 12.52 -2.26
C ARG A 194 -6.38 11.91 -3.48
N ARG A 195 -6.28 12.55 -4.66
CA ARG A 195 -6.90 12.04 -5.89
C ARG A 195 -6.20 10.81 -6.45
N ARG A 196 -4.87 10.70 -6.32
CA ARG A 196 -4.14 9.48 -6.70
C ARG A 196 -4.61 8.30 -5.85
N ARG A 197 -4.70 8.45 -4.53
CA ARG A 197 -5.27 7.41 -3.64
C ARG A 197 -6.71 7.04 -4.01
N ARG A 198 -7.54 8.02 -4.39
CA ARG A 198 -8.89 7.75 -4.90
C ARG A 198 -8.88 6.97 -6.22
N ALA A 199 -7.98 7.31 -7.14
CA ALA A 199 -7.84 6.60 -8.41
C ALA A 199 -7.38 5.14 -8.21
N VAL A 200 -6.49 4.90 -7.24
CA VAL A 200 -6.08 3.53 -6.87
C VAL A 200 -7.29 2.71 -6.41
N ARG A 201 -8.10 3.23 -5.49
CA ARG A 201 -9.33 2.54 -5.04
C ARG A 201 -10.27 2.18 -6.19
N LEU A 202 -10.52 3.13 -7.10
CA LEU A 202 -11.38 2.88 -8.28
C LEU A 202 -10.81 1.81 -9.22
N ILE A 203 -9.48 1.70 -9.33
CA ILE A 203 -8.84 0.65 -10.14
C ILE A 203 -8.88 -0.69 -9.40
N GLU A 204 -8.71 -0.70 -8.09
CA GLU A 204 -8.80 -1.92 -7.27
C GLU A 204 -10.21 -2.51 -7.28
N GLU A 205 -11.25 -1.66 -7.25
CA GLU A 205 -12.65 -2.08 -7.41
C GLU A 205 -12.96 -2.76 -8.76
N LEU A 206 -12.14 -2.49 -9.79
CA LEU A 206 -12.25 -3.10 -11.11
C LEU A 206 -11.43 -4.39 -11.24
N GLY A 207 -10.70 -4.79 -10.18
CA GLY A 207 -10.05 -6.10 -10.10
C GLY A 207 -8.90 -6.31 -11.07
N LEU A 208 -8.07 -5.30 -11.36
CA LEU A 208 -6.93 -5.46 -12.28
C LEU A 208 -5.99 -6.59 -11.81
N ARG A 209 -5.77 -7.58 -12.68
CA ARG A 209 -4.93 -8.74 -12.40
C ARG A 209 -3.45 -8.36 -12.35
N THR A 210 -2.75 -8.83 -11.32
CA THR A 210 -1.32 -8.51 -11.08
C THR A 210 -0.35 -9.58 -11.59
N GLN A 211 -0.85 -10.79 -11.88
CA GLN A 211 -0.02 -11.93 -12.26
C GLN A 211 -0.47 -12.50 -13.61
N ARG A 212 0.47 -12.67 -14.53
CA ARG A 212 0.22 -13.28 -15.84
C ARG A 212 0.24 -14.80 -15.75
#